data_AF-A0A7S3TRE5-F1
#
_entry.id   AF-A0A7S3TRE5-F1
#
_cell.length_a   1.000
_cell.length_b   1.000
_cell.length_c   1.000
_cell.angle_alpha   90.00
_cell.angle_beta   90.00
_cell.angle_gamma   90.00
#
_symmetry.space_group_name_H-M   'P 1'
#
loop_
_entity.id
_entity.type
_entity.pdbx_description
1 polymer ?
#
loop_
_entity_poly.entity_id
_entity_poly.type
_entity_poly.pdbx_seq_one_letter_code
_entity_poly.pdbx_strand_id
1 'polypeptide(L)'
;FLLKRGWRPEWEDPKNATGGHFQVQLKPMAGGAQIDEYWNNVVLAMIGGTLEPYDMITGARLVDKISGGKAAGFIRIELWFSKYEDSTAVTALKKSMEKTMATRLDGSTHQGVKTE
;
A
#
# COMPACT_ATOMS: atom_id res chain seq x y z
N PHE A 1 -9.01 1.67 -6.50
CA PHE A 1 -8.58 2.65 -5.47
C PHE A 1 -9.60 2.57 -4.35
N LEU A 2 -9.16 2.52 -3.10
CA LEU A 2 -10.00 2.58 -1.89
C LEU A 2 -9.63 3.83 -1.08
N LEU A 3 -10.62 4.64 -0.68
CA LEU A 3 -10.41 5.86 0.13
C LEU A 3 -11.45 5.98 1.23
N LYS A 4 -11.14 6.80 2.22
CA LYS A 4 -12.14 7.33 3.16
C LYS A 4 -13.21 8.11 2.40
N ARG A 5 -14.46 7.99 2.86
CA ARG A 5 -15.63 8.60 2.22
C ARG A 5 -15.45 10.13 2.12
N GLY A 6 -15.66 10.67 0.93
CA GLY A 6 -15.60 12.10 0.65
C GLY A 6 -14.21 12.63 0.28
N TRP A 7 -13.18 11.77 0.25
CA TRP A 7 -11.83 12.15 -0.18
C TRP A 7 -11.62 11.75 -1.64
N ARG A 8 -10.84 12.54 -2.36
CA ARG A 8 -10.58 12.31 -3.78
C ARG A 8 -9.26 11.55 -3.99
N PRO A 9 -9.18 10.66 -5.00
CA PRO A 9 -7.97 9.92 -5.37
C PRO A 9 -6.92 10.78 -6.09
N GLU A 10 -6.74 12.03 -5.69
CA GLU A 10 -5.86 13.00 -6.34
C GLU A 10 -4.92 13.67 -5.34
N TRP A 11 -3.74 14.05 -5.80
CA TRP A 11 -2.73 14.72 -4.97
C TRP A 11 -3.16 16.15 -4.58
N GLU A 12 -4.11 16.73 -5.31
CA GLU A 12 -4.68 18.06 -5.04
C GLU A 12 -5.67 18.07 -3.88
N ASP A 13 -6.19 16.89 -3.47
CA ASP A 13 -7.06 16.81 -2.29
C ASP A 13 -6.29 17.28 -1.04
N PRO A 14 -6.83 18.19 -0.23
CA PRO A 14 -6.16 18.69 0.97
C PRO A 14 -5.69 17.59 1.94
N LYS A 15 -6.32 16.42 1.92
CA LYS A 15 -5.94 15.26 2.73
C LYS A 15 -4.74 14.50 2.17
N ASN A 16 -4.46 14.60 0.87
CA ASN A 16 -3.32 13.96 0.21
C ASN A 16 -2.16 14.94 -0.06
N ALA A 17 -2.44 16.24 -0.18
CA ALA A 17 -1.49 17.26 -0.64
C ALA A 17 -0.23 17.41 0.23
N THR A 18 -0.34 17.17 1.54
CA THR A 18 0.80 17.20 2.49
C THR A 18 1.38 15.82 2.78
N GLY A 19 0.96 14.84 1.99
CA GLY A 19 1.20 13.43 2.19
C GLY A 19 2.21 12.83 1.24
N GLY A 20 2.11 11.52 1.09
CA GLY A 20 2.88 10.73 0.14
C GLY A 20 2.26 9.36 -0.03
N HIS A 21 2.99 8.46 -0.70
CA HIS A 21 2.60 7.06 -0.81
C HIS A 21 3.82 6.16 -0.69
N PHE A 22 3.63 5.00 -0.06
CA PHE A 22 4.54 3.86 -0.20
C PHE A 22 4.15 3.07 -1.43
N GLN A 23 5.10 2.44 -2.11
CA GLN A 23 4.80 1.58 -3.23
C GLN A 23 5.57 0.25 -3.18
N VAL A 24 4.91 -0.80 -3.65
CA VAL A 24 5.51 -2.11 -3.90
C VAL A 24 5.23 -2.51 -5.34
N GLN A 25 6.28 -2.89 -6.07
CA GLN A 25 6.17 -3.40 -7.43
C GLN A 25 6.27 -4.93 -7.42
N LEU A 26 5.19 -5.59 -7.82
CA LEU A 26 5.05 -7.03 -7.88
C LEU A 26 5.19 -7.48 -9.34
N LYS A 27 6.22 -8.28 -9.62
CA LYS A 27 6.39 -8.84 -10.97
C LYS A 27 5.38 -9.97 -11.21
N PRO A 28 4.86 -10.17 -12.44
CA PRO A 28 3.88 -11.21 -12.76
C PRO A 28 4.31 -12.63 -12.35
N MET A 29 5.62 -12.88 -12.30
CA MET A 29 6.18 -14.15 -11.84
C MET A 29 5.86 -14.50 -10.37
N ALA A 30 5.38 -13.55 -9.57
CA ALA A 30 4.86 -13.82 -8.24
C ALA A 30 3.58 -14.70 -8.25
N GLY A 31 2.86 -14.73 -9.39
CA GLY A 31 1.59 -15.45 -9.54
C GLY A 31 0.39 -14.63 -9.05
N GLY A 32 -0.75 -14.74 -9.75
CA GLY A 32 -1.95 -13.95 -9.46
C GLY A 32 -2.45 -14.10 -8.02
N ALA A 33 -2.51 -15.33 -7.52
CA ALA A 33 -2.96 -15.62 -6.15
C ALA A 33 -2.10 -14.92 -5.08
N GLN A 34 -0.79 -14.80 -5.30
CA GLN A 34 0.11 -14.12 -4.36
C GLN A 34 -0.11 -12.61 -4.37
N ILE A 35 -0.38 -12.05 -5.54
CA ILE A 35 -0.69 -10.62 -5.70
C ILE A 35 -2.03 -10.30 -5.03
N ASP A 36 -3.03 -11.18 -5.20
CA ASP A 36 -4.32 -11.07 -4.54
C ASP A 36 -4.19 -11.14 -3.01
N GLU A 37 -3.34 -12.03 -2.49
CA GLU A 37 -3.04 -12.11 -1.05
C GLU A 37 -2.45 -10.79 -0.53
N TYR A 38 -1.43 -10.25 -1.21
CA TYR A 38 -0.83 -8.98 -0.80
C TYR A 38 -1.83 -7.82 -0.83
N TRP A 39 -2.65 -7.73 -1.87
CA TRP A 39 -3.69 -6.72 -1.97
C TRP A 39 -4.73 -6.88 -0.85
N ASN A 40 -5.22 -8.10 -0.62
CA ASN A 40 -6.19 -8.39 0.43
C ASN A 40 -5.67 -8.02 1.82
N ASN A 41 -4.42 -8.34 2.14
CA ASN A 41 -3.83 -7.99 3.42
C ASN A 41 -3.78 -6.48 3.65
N VAL A 42 -3.35 -5.70 2.65
CA VAL A 42 -3.30 -4.23 2.74
C VAL A 42 -4.70 -3.65 2.91
N VAL A 43 -5.68 -4.14 2.15
CA VAL A 43 -7.06 -3.66 2.22
C VAL A 43 -7.69 -3.98 3.58
N LEU A 44 -7.58 -5.24 4.02
CA LEU A 44 -8.14 -5.70 5.30
C LEU A 44 -7.49 -4.96 6.48
N ALA A 45 -6.18 -4.77 6.45
CA ALA A 45 -5.48 -4.05 7.51
C ALA A 45 -5.84 -2.56 7.54
N MET A 46 -6.05 -1.94 6.38
CA MET A 46 -6.51 -0.55 6.30
C MET A 46 -7.93 -0.38 6.83
N ILE A 47 -8.89 -1.20 6.39
CA ILE A 47 -10.30 -1.07 6.84
C ILE A 47 -10.49 -1.55 8.29
N GLY A 48 -9.68 -2.51 8.74
CA GLY A 48 -9.66 -3.02 10.11
C GLY A 48 -8.91 -2.11 11.08
N GLY A 49 -8.22 -1.08 10.59
CA GLY A 49 -7.46 -0.15 11.43
C GLY A 49 -6.24 -0.77 12.10
N THR A 50 -5.62 -1.78 11.48
CA THR A 50 -4.43 -2.47 12.03
C THR A 50 -3.11 -2.00 11.42
N LEU A 51 -3.17 -1.18 10.36
CA LEU A 51 -2.02 -0.42 9.86
C LEU A 51 -1.80 0.80 10.76
N GLU A 52 -0.67 0.84 11.46
CA GLU A 52 -0.40 1.86 12.47
C GLU A 52 0.69 2.85 12.02
N PRO A 53 0.49 4.17 12.16
CA PRO A 53 -0.72 4.82 12.68
C PRO A 53 -1.84 4.92 11.63
N TYR A 54 -3.06 4.48 11.97
CA TYR A 54 -4.17 4.35 11.02
C TYR A 54 -4.82 5.71 10.62
N ASP A 55 -4.67 6.72 11.47
CA ASP A 55 -5.30 8.03 11.30
C ASP A 55 -4.74 8.78 10.08
N MET A 56 -3.43 8.61 9.81
CA MET A 56 -2.75 9.27 8.72
C MET A 56 -3.03 8.64 7.35
N ILE A 57 -3.58 7.42 7.28
CA ILE A 57 -3.86 6.71 6.02
C ILE A 57 -5.02 7.39 5.29
N THR A 58 -4.82 7.65 3.99
CA THR A 58 -5.81 8.29 3.12
C THR A 58 -6.44 7.34 2.11
N GLY A 59 -5.70 6.31 1.68
CA GLY A 59 -6.24 5.27 0.82
C GLY A 59 -5.22 4.25 0.34
N ALA A 60 -5.68 3.33 -0.49
CA ALA A 60 -4.85 2.33 -1.15
C ALA A 60 -5.17 2.24 -2.64
N ARG A 61 -4.15 2.03 -3.47
CA ARG A 61 -4.29 1.93 -4.94
C ARG A 61 -3.56 0.69 -5.44
N LEU A 62 -4.25 -0.09 -6.28
CA LEU A 62 -3.65 -1.12 -7.12
C LEU A 62 -3.61 -0.60 -8.56
N VAL A 63 -2.43 -0.66 -9.17
CA VAL A 63 -2.19 -0.19 -10.54
C VAL A 63 -1.68 -1.35 -11.37
N ASP A 64 -2.43 -1.69 -12.42
CA ASP A 64 -1.97 -2.63 -13.43
C ASP A 64 -1.02 -1.92 -14.40
N LYS A 65 0.23 -2.40 -14.46
CA LYS A 65 1.26 -1.97 -15.42
C LYS A 65 1.77 -3.15 -16.25
N ILE A 66 1.03 -4.25 -16.33
CA ILE A 66 1.45 -5.45 -17.08
C ILE A 66 1.54 -5.15 -18.58
N SER A 67 0.51 -4.49 -19.15
CA SER A 67 0.39 -4.21 -20.58
C SER A 67 0.89 -2.82 -21.01
N GLY A 68 1.60 -2.10 -20.15
CA GLY A 68 2.05 -0.73 -20.41
C GLY A 68 3.18 -0.59 -21.44
N GLY A 69 3.60 0.66 -21.68
CA GLY A 69 4.77 0.99 -22.50
C GLY A 69 6.11 0.80 -21.77
N LYS A 70 7.04 1.75 -21.88
CA LYS A 70 8.31 1.70 -21.12
C LYS A 70 8.02 1.60 -19.61
N ALA A 71 8.73 0.71 -18.92
CA ALA A 71 8.50 0.32 -17.52
C ALA A 71 7.18 -0.45 -17.26
N ALA A 72 6.78 -1.31 -18.18
CA ALA A 72 5.73 -2.31 -17.96
C ALA A 72 6.25 -3.61 -17.33
N GLY A 73 5.33 -4.51 -16.97
CA GLY A 73 5.64 -5.84 -16.45
C GLY A 73 5.63 -5.95 -14.93
N PHE A 74 4.81 -5.14 -14.25
CA PHE A 74 4.51 -5.28 -12.82
C PHE A 74 3.08 -4.85 -12.49
N ILE A 75 2.59 -5.29 -11.35
CA ILE A 75 1.47 -4.69 -10.63
C ILE A 75 2.04 -3.84 -9.50
N ARG A 76 1.49 -2.65 -9.27
CA ARG A 76 1.92 -1.78 -8.18
C ARG A 76 0.83 -1.66 -7.14
N ILE A 77 1.17 -1.92 -5.88
CA ILE A 77 0.32 -1.61 -4.73
C ILE A 77 0.89 -0.35 -4.09
N GLU A 78 0.01 0.60 -3.79
CA GLU A 78 0.35 1.85 -3.12
C GLU A 78 -0.52 2.04 -1.88
N LEU A 79 0.11 2.49 -0.80
CA LEU A 79 -0.57 2.96 0.41
C LEU A 79 -0.33 4.46 0.55
N TRP A 80 -1.41 5.24 0.49
CA TRP A 80 -1.39 6.69 0.55
C TRP A 80 -1.61 7.16 1.98
N PHE A 81 -0.86 8.18 2.38
CA PHE A 81 -0.88 8.74 3.72
C PHE A 81 -0.70 10.26 3.71
N SER A 82 -1.12 10.91 4.78
CA SER A 82 -0.97 12.35 5.04
C SER A 82 0.19 12.61 6.02
N LYS A 83 0.51 13.88 6.30
CA LYS A 83 1.52 14.27 7.32
C LYS A 83 2.93 13.72 7.03
N TYR A 84 3.43 13.89 5.80
CA TYR A 84 4.74 13.37 5.38
C TYR A 84 5.92 13.87 6.24
N GLU A 85 5.81 15.06 6.81
CA GLU A 85 6.82 15.66 7.69
C GLU A 85 7.02 14.93 9.02
N ASP A 86 6.04 14.16 9.49
CA ASP A 86 6.16 13.33 10.69
C ASP A 86 6.93 12.04 10.36
N SER A 87 8.25 12.17 10.22
CA SER A 87 9.15 11.07 9.87
C SER A 87 9.04 9.85 10.81
N THR A 88 8.66 10.06 12.08
CA THR A 88 8.48 8.97 13.04
C THR A 88 7.21 8.18 12.72
N ALA A 89 6.08 8.88 12.50
CA ALA A 89 4.83 8.25 12.08
C ALA A 89 4.96 7.57 10.71
N VAL A 90 5.61 8.22 9.74
CA VAL A 90 5.87 7.65 8.40
C VAL A 90 6.70 6.37 8.51
N THR A 91 7.75 6.37 9.33
CA THR A 91 8.58 5.17 9.55
C THR A 91 7.80 4.05 10.23
N ALA A 92 6.94 4.38 11.20
CA ALA A 92 6.06 3.40 11.84
C ALA A 92 5.06 2.79 10.85
N LEU A 93 4.43 3.63 10.02
CA LEU A 93 3.50 3.17 8.99
C LEU A 93 4.18 2.28 7.96
N LYS A 94 5.39 2.64 7.53
CA LYS A 94 6.19 1.84 6.59
C LYS A 94 6.44 0.43 7.15
N LYS A 95 6.91 0.34 8.40
CA LYS A 95 7.13 -0.95 9.09
C LYS A 95 5.84 -1.75 9.24
N SER A 96 4.73 -1.08 9.54
CA SER A 96 3.41 -1.71 9.65
C SER A 96 2.97 -2.30 8.31
N MET A 97 3.12 -1.55 7.21
CA MET A 97 2.83 -2.03 5.86
C MET A 97 3.70 -3.23 5.47
N GLU A 98 5.01 -3.16 5.72
CA GLU A 98 5.93 -4.26 5.43
C GLU A 98 5.55 -5.55 6.17
N LYS A 99 5.20 -5.43 7.47
CA LYS A 99 4.73 -6.57 8.27
C LYS A 99 3.43 -7.16 7.71
N THR A 100 2.47 -6.31 7.37
CA THR A 100 1.18 -6.73 6.80
C THR A 100 1.37 -7.48 5.47
N MET A 101 2.23 -6.96 4.60
CA MET A 101 2.51 -7.61 3.32
C MET A 101 3.34 -8.89 3.48
N ALA A 102 4.18 -8.98 4.51
CA ALA A 102 4.96 -10.18 4.77
C ALA A 102 4.14 -11.30 5.42
N THR A 103 2.96 -11.04 5.97
CA THR A 103 2.13 -12.04 6.66
C THR A 103 1.28 -12.83 5.67
N ARG A 104 1.34 -14.16 5.67
CA ARG A 104 0.48 -15.06 4.88
C ARG A 104 -0.89 -15.25 5.54
N LEU A 105 -1.86 -15.75 4.77
CA LEU A 105 -3.20 -16.09 5.29
C LEU A 105 -3.18 -17.16 6.40
N ASP A 106 -2.17 -18.03 6.41
CA ASP A 106 -1.96 -19.06 7.45
C ASP A 106 -1.19 -18.54 8.68
N GLY A 107 -0.84 -17.24 8.70
CA GLY A 107 -0.07 -16.60 9.77
C GLY A 107 1.45 -16.79 9.67
N SER A 108 1.95 -17.51 8.66
CA SER A 108 3.39 -17.60 8.38
C SER A 108 3.91 -16.33 7.68
N THR A 109 5.23 -16.19 7.53
CA THR A 109 5.84 -14.97 6.95
C THR A 109 6.52 -15.27 5.62
N HIS A 110 6.28 -14.46 4.59
CA HIS A 110 7.06 -14.43 3.34
C HIS A 110 8.48 -13.92 3.59
N GLN A 111 9.46 -14.36 2.79
CA GLN A 111 10.75 -13.68 2.75
C GLN A 111 10.53 -12.21 2.33
N GLY A 112 10.97 -11.28 3.19
CA GLY A 112 10.46 -9.91 3.26
C GLY A 112 10.35 -9.16 1.92
N VAL A 113 9.16 -8.66 1.65
CA VAL A 113 8.90 -7.69 0.58
C VAL A 113 9.38 -6.33 1.07
N LYS A 114 10.41 -5.77 0.43
CA LYS A 114 10.91 -4.42 0.74
C LYS A 114 10.01 -3.36 0.09
N THR A 115 9.62 -2.37 0.87
CA THR A 115 8.88 -1.19 0.38
C THR A 115 9.87 -0.07 0.04
N GLU A 116 9.70 0.55 -1.13
CA GLU A 116 10.46 1.76 -1.52
C GLU A 116 9.75 3.00 -1.00
#